data_AF-A0A813PCV3-F1
#
_entry.id   AF-A0A813PCV3-F1
#
_cell.length_a   1.000
_cell.length_b   1.000
_cell.length_c   1.000
_cell.angle_alpha   90.00
_cell.angle_beta   90.00
_cell.angle_gamma   90.00
#
_symmetry.space_group_name_H-M   'P 1'
#
loop_
_entity.id
_entity.type
_entity.pdbx_description
1 polymer ?
#
loop_
_entity_poly.entity_id
_entity_poly.type
_entity_poly.pdbx_seq_one_letter_code
_entity_poly.pdbx_strand_id
1 'polypeptide(L)'
;MHIQKRVVGTNISNGFLQKPSGANEQKKHKCWRRFMNERAINRAYIPTPHEHVANCLTHGCLIVPSFIAAQRLISRAETPEEYWSSIIYGNALILLFSFSTIFHCSCFHPTYRDSKLRHLLHRIDRAVIYIFISSSYTPWLLLRPTQSISTTTTIAVVWIMAFLGITFQILFHERYKLLETCCYIIVGLLPAIVIIDMVSL
;
A
#
# COMPACT_ATOMS: atom_id res chain seq x y z
N MET A 1 17.51 -74.46 -38.90
CA MET A 1 17.01 -74.44 -37.52
C MET A 1 17.35 -73.09 -36.91
N HIS A 2 16.45 -72.11 -36.99
CA HIS A 2 16.47 -70.92 -36.11
C HIS A 2 15.07 -70.30 -36.11
N ILE A 3 14.58 -70.09 -34.90
CA ILE A 3 13.18 -69.91 -34.50
C ILE A 3 12.80 -68.43 -34.48
N GLN A 4 11.54 -68.15 -34.82
CA GLN A 4 10.86 -66.86 -34.76
C GLN A 4 11.07 -66.08 -33.46
N LYS A 5 11.15 -64.76 -33.57
CA LYS A 5 10.55 -63.84 -32.60
C LYS A 5 9.62 -62.87 -33.31
N ARG A 6 8.33 -63.15 -33.23
CA ARG A 6 7.22 -62.33 -33.71
C ARG A 6 6.94 -61.29 -32.62
N VAL A 7 7.39 -60.04 -32.80
CA VAL A 7 7.03 -58.91 -31.93
C VAL A 7 5.67 -58.40 -32.39
N VAL A 8 4.64 -58.72 -31.61
CA VAL A 8 3.29 -58.16 -31.76
C VAL A 8 3.31 -56.75 -31.18
N GLY A 9 3.50 -55.75 -32.04
CA GLY A 9 3.28 -54.35 -31.69
C GLY A 9 1.80 -54.02 -31.82
N THR A 10 1.07 -54.04 -30.71
CA THR A 10 -0.30 -53.52 -30.60
C THR A 10 -0.29 -52.01 -30.86
N ASN A 11 -0.83 -51.62 -32.00
CA ASN A 11 -1.05 -50.22 -32.37
C ASN A 11 -2.32 -49.73 -31.63
N ILE A 12 -2.15 -49.31 -30.37
CA ILE A 12 -3.22 -48.66 -29.61
C ILE A 12 -3.32 -47.22 -30.13
N SER A 13 -4.38 -46.99 -30.87
CA SER A 13 -4.89 -45.68 -31.27
C SER A 13 -4.96 -44.74 -30.06
N ASN A 14 -4.02 -43.80 -29.97
CA ASN A 14 -4.13 -42.61 -29.13
C ASN A 14 -5.15 -41.64 -29.74
N GLY A 15 -6.41 -42.04 -29.69
CA GLY A 15 -7.57 -41.22 -30.05
C GLY A 15 -8.39 -40.90 -28.81
N PHE A 16 -7.80 -40.26 -27.80
CA PHE A 16 -8.59 -39.56 -26.77
C PHE A 16 -7.73 -38.55 -25.99
N LEU A 17 -8.27 -37.33 -25.82
CA LEU A 17 -7.75 -36.18 -25.06
C LEU A 17 -6.73 -35.25 -25.74
N GLN A 18 -7.07 -34.73 -26.92
CA GLN A 18 -6.56 -33.43 -27.33
C GLN A 18 -7.24 -32.34 -26.49
N LYS A 19 -6.57 -31.84 -25.44
CA LYS A 19 -7.06 -30.80 -24.54
C LYS A 19 -7.36 -29.51 -25.33
N PRO A 20 -8.62 -29.05 -25.49
CA PRO A 20 -8.89 -27.79 -26.16
C PRO A 20 -8.72 -26.64 -25.14
N SER A 21 -7.48 -26.35 -24.74
CA SER A 21 -7.18 -25.32 -23.73
C SER A 21 -6.37 -24.15 -24.29
N GLY A 22 -5.50 -24.41 -25.28
CA GLY A 22 -4.51 -23.43 -25.74
C GLY A 22 -5.10 -22.18 -26.40
N ALA A 23 -6.18 -22.32 -27.20
CA ALA A 23 -6.78 -21.17 -27.88
C ALA A 23 -7.48 -20.21 -26.90
N ASN A 24 -8.10 -20.73 -25.84
CA ASN A 24 -8.80 -19.94 -24.84
C ASN A 24 -7.82 -19.29 -23.85
N GLU A 25 -6.74 -20.00 -23.48
CA GLU A 25 -5.62 -19.43 -22.71
C GLU A 25 -4.88 -18.35 -23.48
N GLN A 26 -4.58 -18.55 -24.77
CA GLN A 26 -3.95 -17.52 -25.60
C GLN A 26 -4.84 -16.29 -25.78
N LYS A 27 -6.16 -16.46 -25.97
CA LYS A 27 -7.13 -15.35 -26.00
C LYS A 27 -7.15 -14.61 -24.66
N LYS A 28 -7.16 -15.34 -23.54
CA LYS A 28 -7.13 -14.78 -22.18
C LYS A 28 -5.82 -14.00 -21.97
N HIS A 29 -4.67 -14.56 -22.31
CA HIS A 29 -3.36 -13.89 -22.25
C HIS A 29 -3.31 -12.62 -23.12
N LYS A 30 -3.89 -12.65 -24.32
CA LYS A 30 -3.98 -11.48 -25.21
C LYS A 30 -4.89 -10.40 -24.62
N CYS A 31 -5.98 -10.80 -23.95
CA CYS A 31 -6.89 -9.89 -23.24
C CYS A 31 -6.19 -9.19 -22.07
N TRP A 32 -5.45 -9.92 -21.23
CA TRP A 32 -4.71 -9.34 -20.09
C TRP A 32 -3.64 -8.35 -20.53
N ARG A 33 -2.90 -8.67 -21.60
CA ARG A 33 -1.88 -7.77 -22.16
C ARG A 33 -2.41 -6.39 -22.57
N ARG A 34 -3.70 -6.27 -22.86
CA ARG A 34 -4.32 -4.98 -23.20
C ARG A 34 -4.28 -3.96 -22.05
N PHE A 35 -4.30 -4.44 -20.81
CA PHE A 35 -4.32 -3.60 -19.60
C PHE A 35 -2.95 -3.50 -18.92
N MET A 36 -1.95 -4.24 -19.39
CA MET A 36 -0.61 -4.24 -18.81
C MET A 36 0.27 -3.20 -19.49
N ASN A 37 1.01 -2.44 -18.69
CA ASN A 37 2.05 -1.57 -19.19
C ASN A 37 3.25 -2.37 -19.71
N GLU A 38 4.03 -1.77 -20.61
CA GLU A 38 5.33 -2.32 -20.98
C GLU A 38 6.27 -2.32 -19.78
N ARG A 39 7.15 -3.31 -19.70
CA ARG A 39 8.18 -3.33 -18.66
C ARG A 39 9.04 -2.07 -18.79
N ALA A 40 9.22 -1.36 -17.69
CA ALA A 40 10.07 -0.18 -17.62
C ALA A 40 11.55 -0.61 -17.53
N ILE A 41 12.10 -1.08 -18.64
CA ILE A 41 13.53 -1.43 -18.76
C ILE A 41 14.31 -0.13 -19.03
N ASN A 42 15.24 0.22 -18.13
CA ASN A 42 16.10 1.41 -18.23
C ASN A 42 15.37 2.76 -18.37
N ARG A 43 14.09 2.83 -18.00
CA ARG A 43 13.28 4.06 -17.99
C ARG A 43 12.44 4.14 -16.72
N ALA A 44 12.03 5.35 -16.34
CA ALA A 44 11.07 5.52 -15.27
C ALA A 44 9.73 4.85 -15.65
N TYR A 45 9.08 4.22 -14.67
CA TYR A 45 7.75 3.65 -14.85
C TYR A 45 6.74 4.76 -15.13
N ILE A 46 5.98 4.64 -16.22
CA ILE A 46 4.95 5.60 -16.61
C ILE A 46 3.59 4.91 -16.46
N PRO A 47 2.78 5.25 -15.45
CA PRO A 47 1.51 4.57 -15.23
C PRO A 47 0.53 4.75 -16.39
N THR A 48 -0.28 3.72 -16.67
CA THR A 48 -1.33 3.78 -17.68
C THR A 48 -2.58 4.51 -17.14
N PRO A 49 -3.47 5.03 -18.02
CA PRO A 49 -4.73 5.63 -17.56
C PRO A 49 -5.59 4.67 -16.72
N HIS A 50 -5.57 3.37 -17.04
CA HIS A 50 -6.30 2.34 -16.29
C HIS A 50 -5.75 2.17 -14.87
N GLU A 51 -4.44 2.26 -14.68
CA GLU A 51 -3.81 2.22 -13.35
C GLU A 51 -4.17 3.44 -12.51
N HIS A 52 -4.22 4.63 -13.12
CA HIS A 52 -4.69 5.82 -12.43
C HIS A 52 -6.16 5.70 -11.99
N VAL A 53 -7.02 5.08 -12.82
CA VAL A 53 -8.43 4.87 -12.47
C VAL A 53 -8.53 3.86 -11.33
N ALA A 54 -7.79 2.74 -11.43
CA ALA A 54 -7.75 1.73 -10.39
C ALA A 54 -7.32 2.34 -9.05
N ASN A 55 -6.26 3.16 -9.02
CA ASN A 55 -5.79 3.81 -7.80
C ASN A 55 -6.80 4.85 -7.27
N CYS A 56 -7.39 5.70 -8.13
CA CYS A 56 -8.43 6.66 -7.71
C CYS A 56 -9.66 5.92 -7.14
N LEU A 57 -10.02 4.74 -7.68
CA LEU A 57 -11.12 3.92 -7.16
C LEU A 57 -10.78 3.22 -5.84
N THR A 58 -9.62 2.59 -5.71
CA THR A 58 -9.23 1.86 -4.50
C THR A 58 -9.06 2.79 -3.30
N HIS A 59 -8.52 3.99 -3.51
CA HIS A 59 -8.39 4.97 -2.44
C HIS A 59 -9.71 5.72 -2.22
N GLY A 60 -10.41 6.12 -3.28
CA GLY A 60 -11.65 6.87 -3.20
C GLY A 60 -12.77 6.11 -2.49
N CYS A 61 -12.89 4.79 -2.75
CA CYS A 61 -13.91 3.96 -2.09
C CYS A 61 -13.66 3.83 -0.58
N LEU A 62 -12.41 4.01 -0.11
CA LEU A 62 -12.03 3.89 1.29
C LEU A 62 -12.24 5.18 2.10
N ILE A 63 -12.50 6.32 1.46
CA ILE A 63 -12.78 7.59 2.16
C ILE A 63 -14.04 7.46 3.03
N VAL A 64 -15.15 6.98 2.45
CA VAL A 64 -16.44 6.83 3.14
C VAL A 64 -16.35 5.93 4.38
N PRO A 65 -15.86 4.67 4.28
CA PRO A 65 -15.72 3.82 5.46
C PRO A 65 -14.75 4.40 6.48
N SER A 66 -13.69 5.12 6.07
CA SER A 66 -12.77 5.79 7.00
C SER A 66 -13.45 6.89 7.79
N PHE A 67 -14.31 7.69 7.15
CA PHE A 67 -15.10 8.70 7.83
C PHE A 67 -16.09 8.09 8.82
N ILE A 68 -16.82 7.04 8.40
CA ILE A 68 -17.75 6.33 9.28
C ILE A 68 -17.01 5.70 10.47
N ALA A 69 -15.87 5.06 10.23
CA ALA A 69 -15.05 4.46 11.29
C ALA A 69 -14.54 5.51 12.28
N ALA A 70 -14.04 6.64 11.80
CA ALA A 70 -13.58 7.75 12.66
C ALA A 70 -14.72 8.27 13.56
N GLN A 71 -15.91 8.50 13.00
CA GLN A 71 -17.09 8.92 13.76
C GLN A 71 -17.49 7.88 14.81
N ARG A 72 -17.45 6.59 14.45
CA ARG A 72 -17.78 5.50 15.38
C ARG A 72 -16.78 5.40 16.53
N LEU A 73 -15.48 5.54 16.25
CA LEU A 73 -14.44 5.55 17.28
C LEU A 73 -14.64 6.72 18.26
N ILE A 74 -14.84 7.93 17.73
CA ILE A 74 -15.09 9.13 18.57
C ILE A 74 -16.36 8.96 19.41
N SER A 75 -17.44 8.42 18.83
CA SER A 75 -18.71 8.22 19.56
C SER A 75 -18.64 7.19 20.68
N ARG A 76 -17.63 6.31 20.66
CA ARG A 76 -17.43 5.24 21.64
C ARG A 76 -16.36 5.54 22.66
N ALA A 77 -15.66 6.66 22.52
CA ALA A 77 -14.65 7.04 23.49
C ALA A 77 -15.31 7.45 24.81
N GLU A 78 -14.96 6.75 25.87
CA GLU A 78 -15.41 7.03 27.23
C GLU A 78 -14.33 7.79 28.02
N THR A 79 -13.06 7.58 27.66
CA THR A 79 -11.90 8.23 28.30
C THR A 79 -11.25 9.30 27.41
N PRO A 80 -10.55 10.30 27.98
CA PRO A 80 -9.78 11.27 27.21
C PRO A 80 -8.76 10.63 26.27
N GLU A 81 -8.13 9.54 26.71
CA GLU A 81 -7.14 8.78 25.94
C GLU A 81 -7.76 8.14 24.71
N GLU A 82 -8.95 7.54 24.85
CA GLU A 82 -9.74 6.98 23.75
C GLU A 82 -10.17 8.07 22.77
N TYR A 83 -10.60 9.23 23.28
CA TYR A 83 -11.05 10.33 22.46
C TYR A 83 -9.91 10.89 21.59
N TRP A 84 -8.76 11.19 22.19
CA TRP A 84 -7.61 11.71 21.46
C TRP A 84 -7.03 10.68 20.48
N SER A 85 -6.94 9.42 20.89
CA SER A 85 -6.50 8.33 20.01
C SER A 85 -7.41 8.18 18.79
N SER A 86 -8.74 8.26 19.00
CA SER A 86 -9.75 8.18 17.95
C SER A 86 -9.65 9.34 16.97
N ILE A 87 -9.46 10.56 17.47
CA ILE A 87 -9.28 11.75 16.63
C ILE A 87 -8.01 11.64 15.79
N ILE A 88 -6.87 11.31 16.41
CA ILE A 88 -5.57 11.26 15.74
C ILE A 88 -5.59 10.19 14.63
N TYR A 89 -5.99 8.97 14.98
CA TYR A 89 -6.04 7.87 14.02
C TYR A 89 -7.09 8.08 12.93
N GLY A 90 -8.32 8.47 13.32
CA GLY A 90 -9.43 8.66 12.40
C GLY A 90 -9.16 9.76 11.37
N ASN A 91 -8.65 10.92 11.80
CA ASN A 91 -8.30 12.00 10.88
C ASN A 91 -7.13 11.60 9.97
N ALA A 92 -6.10 10.93 10.49
CA ALA A 92 -4.99 10.49 9.67
C ALA A 92 -5.44 9.52 8.55
N LEU A 93 -6.36 8.61 8.86
CA LEU A 93 -6.92 7.68 7.88
C LEU A 93 -7.75 8.40 6.80
N ILE A 94 -8.59 9.36 7.20
CA ILE A 94 -9.36 10.19 6.25
C ILE A 94 -8.41 10.99 5.35
N LEU A 95 -7.38 11.63 5.92
CA LEU A 95 -6.40 12.41 5.17
C LEU A 95 -5.63 11.53 4.17
N LEU A 96 -5.22 10.32 4.59
CA LEU A 96 -4.52 9.36 3.72
C LEU A 96 -5.32 9.06 2.47
N PHE A 97 -6.57 8.64 2.61
CA PHE A 97 -7.38 8.30 1.45
C PHE A 97 -7.81 9.55 0.65
N SER A 98 -8.07 10.67 1.32
CA SER A 98 -8.47 11.90 0.64
C SER A 98 -7.35 12.47 -0.23
N PHE A 99 -6.14 12.64 0.32
CA PHE A 99 -5.02 13.20 -0.45
C PHE A 99 -4.54 12.26 -1.55
N SER A 100 -4.53 10.95 -1.31
CA SER A 100 -4.21 9.97 -2.34
C SER A 100 -5.21 9.99 -3.49
N THR A 101 -6.50 10.08 -3.17
CA THR A 101 -7.56 10.22 -4.18
C THR A 101 -7.40 11.53 -4.94
N ILE A 102 -7.26 12.68 -4.27
CA ILE A 102 -7.09 13.99 -4.92
C ILE A 102 -5.86 13.97 -5.85
N PHE A 103 -4.74 13.38 -5.39
CA PHE A 103 -3.54 13.25 -6.20
C PHE A 103 -3.78 12.41 -7.45
N HIS A 104 -4.34 11.21 -7.32
CA HIS A 104 -4.58 10.34 -8.47
C HIS A 104 -5.62 10.90 -9.43
N CYS A 105 -6.69 11.51 -8.93
CA CYS A 105 -7.71 12.06 -9.80
C CYS A 105 -7.22 13.36 -10.50
N SER A 106 -6.23 14.07 -9.94
CA SER A 106 -5.56 15.20 -10.62
C SER A 106 -4.83 14.80 -11.92
N CYS A 107 -4.47 13.52 -12.09
CA CYS A 107 -3.83 13.01 -13.30
C CYS A 107 -4.76 13.00 -14.53
N PHE A 108 -6.08 13.04 -14.34
CA PHE A 108 -7.05 13.01 -15.45
C PHE A 108 -7.27 14.38 -16.09
N HIS A 109 -6.85 15.46 -15.43
CA HIS A 109 -7.14 16.80 -15.88
C HIS A 109 -5.90 17.40 -16.58
N PRO A 110 -5.96 17.66 -17.90
CA PRO A 110 -4.80 18.04 -18.71
C PRO A 110 -4.06 19.27 -18.18
N THR A 111 -4.79 20.24 -17.63
CA THR A 111 -4.26 21.48 -17.06
C THR A 111 -3.35 21.26 -15.84
N TYR A 112 -3.51 20.16 -15.10
CA TYR A 112 -2.75 19.93 -13.86
C TYR A 112 -1.54 19.02 -14.04
N ARG A 113 -1.34 18.44 -15.23
CA ARG A 113 -0.33 17.42 -15.52
C ARG A 113 1.10 17.87 -15.18
N ASP A 114 1.41 19.15 -15.42
CA ASP A 114 2.70 19.81 -15.08
C ASP A 114 2.54 21.01 -14.13
N SER A 115 1.46 21.03 -13.35
CA SER A 115 1.22 22.13 -12.42
C SER A 115 2.07 22.02 -11.14
N LYS A 116 2.47 23.17 -10.58
CA LYS A 116 3.06 23.25 -9.23
C LYS A 116 2.17 22.59 -8.16
N LEU A 117 0.85 22.63 -8.37
CA LEU A 117 -0.14 22.02 -7.50
C LEU A 117 0.01 20.48 -7.46
N ARG A 118 0.24 19.84 -8.61
CA ARG A 118 0.46 18.39 -8.67
C ARG A 118 1.72 17.97 -7.92
N HIS A 119 2.81 18.73 -8.06
CA HIS A 119 4.03 18.49 -7.28
C HIS A 119 3.81 18.68 -5.78
N LEU A 120 2.96 19.63 -5.38
CA LEU A 120 2.57 19.80 -3.98
C LEU A 120 1.72 18.62 -3.49
N LEU A 121 0.68 18.22 -4.23
CA LEU A 121 -0.16 17.08 -3.89
C LEU A 121 0.63 15.78 -3.79
N HIS A 122 1.59 15.55 -4.69
CA HIS A 122 2.48 14.38 -4.62
C HIS A 122 3.34 14.39 -3.35
N ARG A 123 3.82 15.55 -2.92
CA ARG A 123 4.59 15.69 -1.68
C ARG A 123 3.71 15.48 -0.45
N ILE A 124 2.49 16.02 -0.46
CA ILE A 124 1.52 15.85 0.63
C ILE A 124 1.13 14.38 0.76
N ASP A 125 0.77 13.71 -0.32
CA ASP A 125 0.39 12.29 -0.32
C ASP A 125 1.47 11.42 0.35
N ARG A 126 2.74 11.64 -0.01
CA ARG A 126 3.89 10.96 0.61
C ARG A 126 4.12 11.33 2.07
N ALA A 127 3.93 12.60 2.43
CA ALA A 127 4.04 13.04 3.83
C ALA A 127 2.93 12.43 4.71
N VAL A 128 1.71 12.29 4.18
CA VAL A 128 0.56 11.76 4.90
C VAL A 128 0.76 10.28 5.27
N ILE A 129 1.51 9.51 4.49
CA ILE A 129 1.88 8.13 4.86
C ILE A 129 2.68 8.12 6.17
N TYR A 130 3.66 9.01 6.36
CA TYR A 130 4.41 9.10 7.62
C TYR A 130 3.52 9.47 8.80
N ILE A 131 2.60 10.42 8.61
CA ILE A 131 1.61 10.82 9.63
C ILE A 131 0.68 9.65 9.96
N PHE A 132 0.24 8.89 8.96
CA PHE A 132 -0.62 7.74 9.16
C PHE A 132 0.08 6.64 9.98
N ILE A 133 1.36 6.36 9.68
CA ILE A 133 2.15 5.39 10.45
C ILE A 133 2.22 5.82 11.92
N SER A 134 2.59 7.07 12.23
CA SER A 134 2.66 7.52 13.64
C SER A 134 1.31 7.53 14.34
N SER A 135 0.27 7.94 13.61
CA SER A 135 -1.11 7.96 14.12
C SER A 135 -1.65 6.56 14.39
N SER A 136 -1.25 5.55 13.60
CA SER A 136 -1.66 4.14 13.81
C SER A 136 -1.08 3.52 15.09
N TYR A 137 0.10 3.98 15.51
CA TYR A 137 0.73 3.54 16.76
C TYR A 137 0.16 4.21 18.01
N THR A 138 -0.42 5.42 17.87
CA THR A 138 -0.94 6.20 18.99
C THR A 138 -2.03 5.48 19.80
N PRO A 139 -3.13 4.94 19.22
CA PRO A 139 -4.14 4.22 19.99
C PRO A 139 -3.57 2.98 20.68
N TRP A 140 -2.65 2.27 20.02
CA TRP A 140 -2.06 1.05 20.54
C TRP A 140 -1.19 1.31 21.77
N LEU A 141 -0.44 2.43 21.76
CA LEU A 141 0.41 2.84 22.87
C LEU A 141 -0.42 3.48 24.00
N LEU A 142 -1.34 4.38 23.68
CA LEU A 142 -2.05 5.19 24.68
C LEU A 142 -3.13 4.41 25.44
N LEU A 143 -3.80 3.45 24.80
CA LEU A 143 -4.88 2.66 25.39
C LEU A 143 -4.39 1.41 26.13
N ARG A 144 -3.08 1.27 26.33
CA ARG A 144 -2.53 0.15 27.08
C ARG A 144 -2.84 0.31 28.59
N PRO A 145 -3.21 -0.77 29.30
CA PRO A 145 -3.52 -0.71 30.73
C PRO A 145 -2.37 -0.19 31.61
N THR A 146 -1.12 -0.41 31.19
CA THR A 146 0.08 0.03 31.90
C THR A 146 0.73 1.21 31.18
N GLN A 147 0.31 2.42 31.54
CA GLN A 147 1.00 3.63 31.11
C GLN A 147 2.29 3.80 31.91
N SER A 148 3.42 3.46 31.29
CA SER A 148 4.77 3.69 31.81
C SER A 148 5.42 4.88 31.13
N ILE A 149 6.48 5.44 31.73
CA ILE A 149 7.39 6.38 31.07
C ILE A 149 7.86 5.85 29.71
N SER A 150 8.01 4.53 29.60
CA SER A 150 8.36 3.83 28.36
C SER A 150 7.35 4.06 27.24
N THR A 151 6.05 4.08 27.56
CA THR A 151 4.95 4.29 26.61
C THR A 151 4.98 5.71 26.03
N THR A 152 5.06 6.73 26.89
CA THR A 152 5.12 8.14 26.47
C THR A 152 6.38 8.42 25.65
N THR A 153 7.51 7.83 26.05
CA THR A 153 8.78 7.96 25.31
C THR A 153 8.66 7.33 23.92
N THR A 154 8.03 6.16 23.81
CA THR A 154 7.83 5.48 22.51
C THR A 154 6.95 6.30 21.59
N ILE A 155 5.83 6.85 22.08
CA ILE A 155 4.97 7.75 21.30
C ILE A 155 5.80 8.92 20.75
N ALA A 156 6.59 9.59 21.61
CA ALA A 156 7.44 10.69 21.19
C ALA A 156 8.45 10.28 20.11
N VAL A 157 9.11 9.13 20.27
CA VAL A 157 10.06 8.59 19.27
C VAL A 157 9.37 8.35 17.92
N VAL A 158 8.19 7.72 17.91
CA VAL A 158 7.45 7.46 16.66
C VAL A 158 7.13 8.77 15.94
N TRP A 159 6.63 9.77 16.67
CA TRP A 159 6.29 11.06 16.09
C TRP A 159 7.52 11.82 15.59
N ILE A 160 8.64 11.82 16.34
CA ILE A 160 9.91 12.42 15.91
C ILE A 160 10.40 11.76 14.63
N MET A 161 10.37 10.43 14.54
CA MET A 161 10.76 9.71 13.33
C MET A 161 9.86 10.04 12.14
N ALA A 162 8.55 10.19 12.36
CA ALA A 162 7.63 10.62 11.31
C ALA A 162 7.95 12.03 10.80
N PHE A 163 8.19 12.99 11.70
CA PHE A 163 8.60 14.35 11.32
C PHE A 163 9.94 14.38 10.59
N LEU A 164 10.91 13.59 11.05
CA LEU A 164 12.20 13.45 10.39
C LEU A 164 12.04 12.86 8.98
N GLY A 165 11.22 11.82 8.84
CA GLY A 165 10.86 11.21 7.56
C GLY A 165 10.21 12.20 6.60
N ILE A 166 9.23 12.97 7.07
CA ILE A 166 8.56 14.03 6.28
C ILE A 166 9.57 15.10 5.86
N THR A 167 10.44 15.55 6.76
CA THR A 167 11.46 16.57 6.48
C THR A 167 12.44 16.06 5.42
N PHE A 168 12.95 14.84 5.59
CA PHE A 168 13.82 14.19 4.61
C PHE A 168 13.14 14.09 3.24
N GLN A 169 11.87 13.66 3.23
CA GLN A 169 11.05 13.51 2.04
C GLN A 169 10.81 14.83 1.30
N ILE A 170 10.66 15.94 2.02
CA ILE A 170 10.51 17.29 1.44
C ILE A 170 11.84 17.80 0.88
N LEU A 171 12.97 17.56 1.58
CA LEU A 171 14.29 18.07 1.20
C LEU A 171 14.92 17.31 0.02
N PHE A 172 14.80 15.97 0.00
CA PHE A 172 15.47 15.10 -0.98
C PHE A 172 14.53 14.56 -2.07
N HIS A 173 13.44 15.28 -2.34
CA HIS A 173 12.34 14.92 -3.24
C HIS A 173 12.80 14.14 -4.48
N GLU A 174 12.36 12.88 -4.59
CA GLU A 174 12.63 11.92 -5.69
C GLU A 174 14.10 11.61 -6.03
N ARG A 175 15.08 12.20 -5.33
CA ARG A 175 16.50 11.99 -5.64
C ARG A 175 17.00 10.59 -5.26
N TYR A 176 16.47 10.02 -4.17
CA TYR A 176 16.89 8.73 -3.62
C TYR A 176 15.71 7.80 -3.33
N LYS A 177 15.11 7.23 -4.38
CA LYS A 177 13.93 6.35 -4.27
C LYS A 177 14.14 5.14 -3.34
N LEU A 178 15.31 4.52 -3.38
CA LEU A 178 15.64 3.37 -2.51
C LEU A 178 15.71 3.79 -1.04
N LEU A 179 16.37 4.92 -0.75
CA LEU A 179 16.54 5.41 0.60
C LEU A 179 15.21 5.78 1.23
N GLU A 180 14.32 6.41 0.45
CA GLU A 180 12.96 6.70 0.88
C GLU A 180 12.18 5.43 1.25
N THR A 181 12.21 4.40 0.40
CA THR A 181 11.58 3.11 0.71
C THR A 181 12.14 2.52 2.00
N CYS A 182 13.45 2.56 2.20
CA CYS A 182 14.08 2.13 3.45
C CYS A 182 13.58 2.95 4.65
N CYS A 183 13.44 4.27 4.51
CA CYS A 183 12.92 5.14 5.56
C CYS A 183 11.48 4.76 5.94
N TYR A 184 10.59 4.47 4.99
CA TYR A 184 9.24 4.00 5.32
C TYR A 184 9.24 2.70 6.12
N ILE A 185 10.09 1.75 5.71
CA ILE A 185 10.22 0.46 6.40
C ILE A 185 10.74 0.67 7.83
N ILE A 186 11.74 1.54 8.00
CA ILE A 186 12.33 1.84 9.31
C ILE A 186 11.29 2.51 10.24
N VAL A 187 10.59 3.53 9.75
CA VAL A 187 9.55 4.22 10.53
C VAL A 187 8.40 3.28 10.88
N GLY A 188 8.09 2.33 9.99
CA GLY A 188 7.09 1.29 10.25
C GLY A 188 7.54 0.21 11.23
N LEU A 189 8.78 -0.31 11.13
CA LEU A 189 9.21 -1.50 11.88
C LEU A 189 9.87 -1.19 13.22
N LEU A 190 10.67 -0.12 13.32
CA LEU A 190 11.41 0.17 14.56
C LEU A 190 10.48 0.36 15.76
N PRO A 191 9.35 1.09 15.66
CA PRO A 191 8.42 1.21 16.77
C PRO A 191 7.80 -0.13 17.15
N ALA A 192 7.48 -0.98 16.16
CA ALA A 192 6.87 -2.28 16.40
C ALA A 192 7.77 -3.21 17.23
N ILE A 193 9.09 -3.18 17.01
CA ILE A 193 10.05 -3.99 17.77
C ILE A 193 10.05 -3.56 19.25
N VAL A 194 10.15 -2.24 19.50
CA VAL A 194 10.12 -1.66 20.85
C VAL A 194 8.81 -2.00 21.57
N ILE A 195 7.71 -1.92 20.82
CA ILE A 195 6.35 -2.30 21.24
C ILE A 195 6.28 -3.77 21.70
N ILE A 196 6.85 -4.70 20.92
CA ILE A 196 6.83 -6.14 21.21
C ILE A 196 7.63 -6.45 22.47
N ASP A 197 8.81 -5.83 22.62
CA ASP A 197 9.64 -5.96 23.80
C ASP A 197 8.87 -5.55 25.07
N MET A 198 8.17 -4.41 25.02
CA MET A 198 7.33 -3.95 26.13
C MET A 198 6.10 -4.81 26.43
N VAL A 199 5.63 -5.67 25.51
CA VAL A 199 4.55 -6.65 25.81
C VAL A 199 5.11 -7.90 26.48
N SER A 200 6.39 -8.20 26.23
CA SER A 200 7.03 -9.44 26.66
C SER A 200 7.62 -9.35 28.07
N LEU A 201 7.57 -8.16 28.69
CA LEU A 201 8.02 -7.84 30.05
C LEU A 201 6.82 -7.69 30.99
#